data_AF-A0A0D2IS62-F1
#
_entry.id   AF-A0A0D2IS62-F1
#
_cell.length_a   1.000
_cell.length_b   1.000
_cell.length_c   1.000
_cell.angle_alpha   90.00
_cell.angle_beta   90.00
_cell.angle_gamma   90.00
#
_symmetry.space_group_name_H-M   'P 1'
#
loop_
_entity.id
_entity.type
_entity.pdbx_description
1 polymer ?
#
loop_
_entity_poly.entity_id
_entity_poly.type
_entity_poly.pdbx_seq_one_letter_code
_entity_poly.pdbx_strand_id
1 'polypeptide(L)'
;MFDVFFNDFNAVPDIVVAGAGIYEASTAGFWNDADRGSGYKLLDINLTHPIKTTRIAIRHLRQAGKPGMILHISSITAQKPSAVLPLYSVSKAAISQFVRCMAPLESLCGIRVVAVAPGVVDTPLFRDSPGALAHIDMEKDFVLPRSEIVRAMVALIRDATYPSGTILEVGDIGLWRPVEILNDSGPQGRSTLPRQKAKKAIQLVEAHLKEDAEGRGRPGPAKL
;
A
#
# COMPACT_ATOMS: atom_id res chain seq x y z
N MET A 1 8.83 -13.17 14.05
CA MET A 1 7.69 -13.64 13.23
C MET A 1 7.96 -15.02 12.66
N PHE A 2 8.94 -15.21 11.77
CA PHE A 2 9.25 -16.54 11.22
C PHE A 2 9.70 -17.54 12.30
N ASP A 3 10.56 -17.11 13.23
CA ASP A 3 10.96 -17.97 14.35
C ASP A 3 9.79 -18.33 15.27
N VAL A 4 8.87 -17.38 15.49
CA VAL A 4 7.63 -17.61 16.27
C VAL A 4 6.76 -18.64 15.55
N PHE A 5 6.52 -18.46 14.25
CA PHE A 5 5.76 -19.42 13.45
C PHE A 5 6.42 -20.81 13.46
N PHE A 6 7.75 -20.88 13.35
CA PHE A 6 8.46 -22.14 13.43
C PHE A 6 8.30 -22.80 14.80
N ASN A 7 8.38 -22.04 15.90
CA ASN A 7 8.19 -22.58 17.25
C ASN A 7 6.76 -23.09 17.47
N ASP A 8 5.76 -22.42 16.91
CA ASP A 8 4.35 -22.77 17.09
C ASP A 8 3.90 -23.93 16.20
N PHE A 9 4.42 -24.01 14.98
CA PHE A 9 3.94 -24.95 13.94
C PHE A 9 4.99 -25.96 13.46
N ASN A 10 6.24 -25.87 13.92
CA ASN A 10 7.39 -26.65 13.45
C ASN A 10 7.51 -26.66 11.91
N ALA A 11 7.21 -25.52 11.29
CA ALA A 11 7.14 -25.37 9.84
C ALA A 11 7.53 -23.96 9.40
N VAL A 12 7.78 -23.79 8.10
CA VAL A 12 7.89 -22.46 7.46
C VAL A 12 6.52 -22.13 6.85
N PRO A 13 6.02 -20.89 6.92
CA PRO A 13 4.73 -20.54 6.34
C PRO A 13 4.73 -20.71 4.82
N ASP A 14 3.67 -21.28 4.26
CA ASP A 14 3.47 -21.39 2.80
C ASP A 14 3.06 -20.05 2.17
N ILE A 15 2.39 -19.21 2.96
CA ILE A 15 1.86 -17.91 2.52
C ILE A 15 2.31 -16.85 3.53
N VAL A 16 2.93 -15.79 3.03
CA VAL A 16 3.33 -14.62 3.82
C VAL A 16 2.60 -13.39 3.29
N VAL A 17 1.87 -12.71 4.17
CA VAL A 17 1.19 -11.45 3.82
C VAL A 17 1.91 -10.29 4.49
N ALA A 18 2.59 -9.45 3.70
CA ALA A 18 3.22 -8.23 4.19
C ALA A 18 2.17 -7.10 4.27
N GLY A 19 1.26 -7.20 5.25
CA GLY A 19 0.03 -6.41 5.32
C GLY A 19 0.07 -5.16 6.19
N ALA A 20 1.10 -4.93 6.99
CA ALA A 20 1.19 -3.75 7.83
C ALA A 20 1.26 -2.46 6.98
N GLY A 21 0.57 -1.42 7.42
CA GLY A 21 0.56 -0.14 6.73
C GLY A 21 -0.06 0.98 7.58
N ILE A 22 0.35 2.21 7.30
CA ILE A 22 -0.20 3.44 7.85
C ILE A 22 -0.59 4.41 6.73
N TYR A 23 -1.50 5.32 7.04
CA TYR A 23 -1.99 6.34 6.10
C TYR A 23 -1.27 7.67 6.35
N GLU A 24 -0.92 8.42 5.31
CA GLU A 24 -0.09 9.62 5.48
C GLU A 24 -0.75 10.69 6.35
N ALA A 25 -2.04 10.93 6.16
CA ALA A 25 -2.78 11.88 6.97
C ALA A 25 -2.88 11.51 8.46
N SER A 26 -2.49 10.27 8.84
CA SER A 26 -2.47 9.82 10.24
C SER A 26 -1.13 10.06 10.95
N THR A 27 -0.12 10.60 10.25
CA THR A 27 1.24 10.79 10.77
C THR A 27 1.83 12.16 10.35
N ALA A 28 3.07 12.44 10.77
CA ALA A 28 3.91 13.41 10.07
C ALA A 28 4.23 12.85 8.67
N GLY A 29 3.51 13.34 7.67
CA GLY A 29 3.72 13.13 6.25
C GLY A 29 4.43 14.33 5.60
N PHE A 30 4.40 14.40 4.28
CA PHE A 30 5.20 15.37 3.54
C PHE A 30 4.90 16.83 3.89
N TRP A 31 3.61 17.20 3.89
CA TRP A 31 3.18 18.58 4.11
C TRP A 31 3.32 19.05 5.56
N ASN A 32 3.44 18.11 6.49
CA ASN A 32 3.46 18.38 7.93
C ASN A 32 4.66 17.70 8.60
N ASP A 33 5.79 17.56 7.90
CA ASP A 33 7.08 17.23 8.52
C ASP A 33 7.63 18.46 9.28
N ALA A 34 8.50 18.24 10.25
CA ALA A 34 9.16 19.29 11.01
C ALA A 34 10.70 19.28 10.82
N ASP A 35 11.20 18.44 9.92
CA ASP A 35 12.60 18.26 9.53
C ASP A 35 13.56 17.94 10.69
N ARG A 36 13.03 17.42 11.81
CA ARG A 36 13.83 17.04 12.99
C ARG A 36 14.05 15.53 13.05
N GLY A 37 15.30 15.09 12.88
CA GLY A 37 15.73 13.76 13.32
C GLY A 37 15.38 12.57 12.41
N SER A 38 15.27 12.82 11.10
CA SER A 38 15.41 11.90 9.95
C SER A 38 14.54 10.63 9.91
N GLY A 39 13.53 10.67 9.03
CA GLY A 39 12.88 9.50 8.43
C GLY A 39 11.36 9.62 8.38
N TYR A 40 10.75 9.36 7.22
CA TYR A 40 9.30 9.19 7.13
C TYR A 40 8.91 7.81 7.65
N LYS A 41 8.35 7.73 8.87
CA LYS A 41 7.81 6.48 9.45
C LYS A 41 6.87 5.74 8.49
N LEU A 42 6.16 6.49 7.65
CA LEU A 42 5.32 5.92 6.59
C LEU A 42 6.13 5.05 5.62
N LEU A 43 7.29 5.52 5.16
CA LEU A 43 8.13 4.74 4.25
C LEU A 43 8.74 3.51 4.97
N ASP A 44 9.08 3.64 6.25
CA ASP A 44 9.56 2.49 7.02
C ASP A 44 8.53 1.37 7.11
N ILE A 45 7.27 1.72 7.40
CA ILE A 45 6.19 0.75 7.57
C ILE A 45 5.64 0.28 6.22
N ASN A 46 5.36 1.18 5.28
CA ASN A 46 4.67 0.84 4.03
C ASN A 46 5.61 0.30 2.95
N LEU A 47 6.92 0.56 3.03
CA LEU A 47 7.89 0.19 2.00
C LEU A 47 9.02 -0.69 2.54
N THR A 48 9.78 -0.20 3.52
CA THR A 48 10.97 -0.92 4.02
C THR A 48 10.59 -2.24 4.68
N HIS A 49 9.57 -2.25 5.55
CA HIS A 49 9.10 -3.48 6.19
C HIS A 49 8.71 -4.55 5.16
N PRO A 50 7.80 -4.31 4.20
CA PRO A 50 7.41 -5.33 3.24
C PRO A 50 8.59 -5.90 2.46
N ILE A 51 9.52 -5.05 1.99
CA ILE A 51 10.73 -5.50 1.28
C ILE A 51 11.58 -6.41 2.16
N LYS A 52 11.85 -6.00 3.41
CA LYS A 52 12.63 -6.82 4.37
C LYS A 52 11.93 -8.15 4.67
N THR A 53 10.61 -8.13 4.82
CA THR A 53 9.81 -9.33 5.08
C THR A 53 9.87 -10.31 3.93
N THR A 54 9.76 -9.81 2.69
CA THR A 54 9.90 -10.63 1.48
C THR A 54 11.28 -11.28 1.40
N ARG A 55 12.35 -10.52 1.64
CA ARG A 55 13.72 -11.08 1.67
C ARG A 55 13.88 -12.20 2.71
N ILE A 56 13.31 -12.00 3.91
CA ILE A 56 13.37 -13.01 4.98
C ILE A 56 12.52 -14.24 4.60
N ALA A 57 11.29 -14.04 4.10
CA ALA A 57 10.41 -15.11 3.63
C ALA A 57 11.09 -15.99 2.57
N ILE A 58 11.70 -15.37 1.56
CA ILE A 58 12.47 -16.07 0.53
C ILE A 58 13.56 -16.93 1.17
N ARG A 59 14.35 -16.38 2.10
CA ARG A 59 15.42 -17.13 2.78
C ARG A 59 14.88 -18.38 3.48
N HIS A 60 13.82 -18.27 4.28
CA HIS A 60 13.25 -19.42 4.99
C HIS A 60 12.67 -20.45 4.04
N LEU A 61 11.94 -20.03 2.99
CA LEU A 61 11.39 -20.94 1.98
C LEU A 61 12.50 -21.70 1.23
N ARG A 62 13.58 -20.99 0.85
CA ARG A 62 14.73 -21.61 0.18
C ARG A 62 15.50 -22.57 1.08
N GLN A 63 15.70 -22.22 2.35
CA GLN A 63 16.33 -23.13 3.33
C GLN A 63 15.50 -24.40 3.56
N ALA A 64 14.18 -24.29 3.54
CA ALA A 64 13.27 -25.43 3.65
C ALA A 64 13.09 -26.20 2.32
N GLY A 65 13.70 -25.75 1.22
CA GLY A 65 13.60 -26.42 -0.08
C GLY A 65 12.20 -26.46 -0.68
N LYS A 66 11.31 -25.51 -0.32
CA LYS A 66 9.90 -25.56 -0.71
C LYS A 66 9.42 -24.31 -1.46
N PRO A 67 8.39 -24.44 -2.32
CA PRO A 67 7.73 -23.28 -2.94
C PRO A 67 6.98 -22.46 -1.90
N GLY A 68 6.49 -21.29 -2.30
CA GLY A 68 5.66 -20.47 -1.41
C GLY A 68 5.06 -19.27 -2.10
N MET A 69 4.27 -18.50 -1.35
CA MET A 69 3.64 -17.29 -1.86
C MET A 69 3.85 -16.11 -0.93
N ILE A 70 4.10 -14.95 -1.52
CA ILE A 70 4.22 -13.67 -0.81
C ILE A 70 3.21 -12.70 -1.40
N LEU A 71 2.27 -12.25 -0.58
CA LEU A 71 1.23 -11.30 -0.98
C LEU A 71 1.47 -9.94 -0.31
N HIS A 72 1.47 -8.90 -1.13
CA HIS A 72 1.60 -7.51 -0.70
C HIS A 72 0.28 -6.75 -0.77
N ILE A 73 0.17 -5.70 0.04
CA ILE A 73 -0.96 -4.75 0.01
C ILE A 73 -0.50 -3.46 -0.65
N SER A 74 -0.86 -3.28 -1.92
CA SER A 74 -0.71 -2.03 -2.68
C SER A 74 -1.94 -1.13 -2.48
N SER A 75 -2.32 -0.32 -3.47
CA SER A 75 -3.44 0.62 -3.44
C SER A 75 -3.74 1.13 -4.85
N ILE A 76 -4.98 1.55 -5.12
CA ILE A 76 -5.29 2.35 -6.33
C ILE A 76 -4.47 3.64 -6.42
N THR A 77 -3.99 4.16 -5.28
CA THR A 77 -3.15 5.36 -5.22
C THR A 77 -1.75 5.16 -5.79
N ALA A 78 -1.37 3.91 -6.10
CA ALA A 78 -0.17 3.59 -6.85
C ALA A 78 -0.26 4.03 -8.31
N GLN A 79 -1.48 4.11 -8.87
CA GLN A 79 -1.74 4.52 -10.26
C GLN A 79 -2.43 5.90 -10.32
N LYS A 80 -3.30 6.20 -9.35
CA LYS A 80 -4.00 7.49 -9.22
C LYS A 80 -3.32 8.33 -8.13
N PRO A 81 -2.32 9.16 -8.47
CA PRO A 81 -1.55 9.91 -7.48
C PRO A 81 -2.41 10.92 -6.74
N SER A 82 -1.97 11.28 -5.53
CA SER A 82 -2.60 12.31 -4.72
C SER A 82 -1.55 13.33 -4.27
N ALA A 83 -1.76 14.60 -4.62
CA ALA A 83 -0.93 15.69 -4.11
C ALA A 83 -1.05 15.85 -2.59
N VAL A 84 -2.17 15.40 -2.00
CA VAL A 84 -2.41 15.48 -0.54
C VAL A 84 -1.66 14.38 0.22
N LEU A 85 -1.38 13.25 -0.44
CA LEU A 85 -0.80 12.05 0.17
C LEU A 85 0.38 11.51 -0.66
N PRO A 86 1.40 12.35 -0.93
CA PRO A 86 2.47 12.00 -1.85
C PRO A 86 3.29 10.79 -1.37
N LEU A 87 3.62 10.68 -0.08
CA LEU A 87 4.42 9.58 0.45
C LEU A 87 3.63 8.27 0.46
N TYR A 88 2.33 8.32 0.78
CA TYR A 88 1.47 7.13 0.67
C TYR A 88 1.41 6.64 -0.78
N SER A 89 1.15 7.53 -1.74
CA SER A 89 1.16 7.21 -3.17
C SER A 89 2.49 6.62 -3.62
N VAL A 90 3.62 7.24 -3.26
CA VAL A 90 4.98 6.75 -3.56
C VAL A 90 5.21 5.36 -2.96
N SER A 91 4.88 5.15 -1.68
CA SER A 91 5.09 3.85 -1.03
C SER A 91 4.33 2.72 -1.73
N LYS A 92 3.09 2.97 -2.15
CA LYS A 92 2.25 1.96 -2.81
C LYS A 92 2.67 1.73 -4.27
N ALA A 93 3.08 2.78 -4.99
CA ALA A 93 3.70 2.63 -6.31
C ALA A 93 4.99 1.81 -6.25
N ALA A 94 5.85 2.07 -5.25
CA ALA A 94 7.08 1.34 -5.04
C ALA A 94 6.82 -0.14 -4.72
N ILE A 95 5.81 -0.48 -3.91
CA ILE A 95 5.41 -1.87 -3.66
C ILE A 95 4.89 -2.56 -4.93
N SER A 96 4.06 -1.89 -5.74
CA SER A 96 3.61 -2.45 -7.01
C SER A 96 4.78 -2.78 -7.94
N GLN A 97 5.75 -1.86 -8.04
CA GLN A 97 6.93 -2.10 -8.86
C GLN A 97 7.83 -3.19 -8.27
N PHE A 98 8.00 -3.23 -6.95
CA PHE A 98 8.77 -4.26 -6.26
C PHE A 98 8.21 -5.67 -6.54
N VAL A 99 6.89 -5.83 -6.47
CA VAL A 99 6.21 -7.10 -6.78
C VAL A 99 6.49 -7.54 -8.22
N ARG A 100 6.41 -6.62 -9.19
CA ARG A 100 6.76 -6.89 -10.60
C ARG A 100 8.21 -7.35 -10.75
N CYS A 101 9.16 -6.72 -10.04
CA CYS A 101 10.56 -7.14 -10.03
C CYS A 101 10.77 -8.55 -9.45
N MET A 102 9.88 -9.02 -8.59
CA MET A 102 9.94 -10.37 -8.01
C MET A 102 9.25 -11.44 -8.86
N ALA A 103 8.62 -11.08 -9.99
CA ALA A 103 7.94 -12.02 -10.87
C ALA A 103 8.78 -13.27 -11.23
N PRO A 104 10.07 -13.14 -11.62
CA PRO A 104 10.90 -14.29 -12.00
C PRO A 104 11.13 -15.32 -10.89
N LEU A 105 10.87 -15.01 -9.62
CA LEU A 105 11.06 -15.97 -8.52
C LEU A 105 10.18 -17.22 -8.67
N GLU A 106 9.05 -17.11 -9.36
CA GLU A 106 8.16 -18.25 -9.57
C GLU A 106 8.83 -19.34 -10.40
N SER A 107 9.47 -18.96 -11.52
CA SER A 107 10.21 -19.92 -12.36
C SER A 107 11.56 -20.32 -11.76
N LEU A 108 12.25 -19.41 -11.08
CA LEU A 108 13.57 -19.67 -10.51
C LEU A 108 13.54 -20.59 -9.28
N CYS A 109 12.49 -20.48 -8.47
CA CYS A 109 12.47 -21.14 -7.17
C CYS A 109 11.08 -21.52 -6.63
N GLY A 110 10.02 -21.41 -7.45
CA GLY A 110 8.65 -21.74 -7.03
C GLY A 110 8.05 -20.76 -6.04
N ILE A 111 8.60 -19.54 -5.92
CA ILE A 111 8.07 -18.51 -5.02
C ILE A 111 7.27 -17.49 -5.85
N ARG A 112 5.95 -17.47 -5.66
CA ARG A 112 5.04 -16.52 -6.34
C ARG A 112 4.88 -15.26 -5.49
N VAL A 113 5.05 -14.09 -6.10
CA VAL A 113 4.91 -12.79 -5.43
C VAL A 113 3.84 -11.96 -6.13
N VAL A 114 2.81 -11.55 -5.41
CA VAL A 114 1.64 -10.83 -5.97
C VAL A 114 1.21 -9.71 -5.03
N ALA A 115 0.35 -8.82 -5.50
CA ALA A 115 -0.25 -7.80 -4.66
C ALA A 115 -1.73 -7.60 -4.97
N VAL A 116 -2.49 -7.25 -3.94
CA VAL A 116 -3.83 -6.65 -4.10
C VAL A 116 -3.69 -5.12 -4.01
N ALA A 117 -4.43 -4.39 -4.83
CA ALA A 117 -4.47 -2.93 -4.86
C ALA A 117 -5.89 -2.42 -4.59
N PRO A 118 -6.28 -2.28 -3.31
CA PRO A 118 -7.63 -1.85 -2.94
C PRO A 118 -7.90 -0.38 -3.22
N GLY A 119 -9.18 -0.06 -3.43
CA GLY A 119 -9.74 1.28 -3.21
C GLY A 119 -9.83 1.64 -1.72
N VAL A 120 -10.78 2.51 -1.37
CA VAL A 120 -11.10 2.82 0.03
C VAL A 120 -11.83 1.62 0.64
N VAL A 121 -11.35 1.11 1.78
CA VAL A 121 -11.87 -0.10 2.44
C VAL A 121 -12.30 0.22 3.85
N ASP A 122 -13.40 -0.38 4.32
CA ASP A 122 -13.89 -0.18 5.69
C ASP A 122 -12.95 -0.82 6.74
N THR A 123 -11.93 -0.07 7.17
CA THR A 123 -10.90 -0.52 8.11
C THR A 123 -10.59 0.54 9.16
N PRO A 124 -10.05 0.15 10.33
CA PRO A 124 -9.53 1.09 11.35
C PRO A 124 -8.58 2.16 10.78
N LEU A 125 -7.80 1.81 9.74
CA LEU A 125 -6.89 2.73 9.05
C LEU A 125 -7.59 4.02 8.58
N PHE A 126 -8.85 3.91 8.17
CA PHE A 126 -9.67 5.05 7.72
C PHE A 126 -10.65 5.53 8.79
N ARG A 127 -11.31 4.63 9.51
CA ARG A 127 -12.34 4.97 10.52
C ARG A 127 -11.78 5.68 11.74
N ASP A 128 -10.59 5.27 12.20
CA ASP A 128 -10.07 5.70 13.50
C ASP A 128 -9.00 6.80 13.36
N SER A 129 -8.87 7.37 12.15
CA SER A 129 -7.89 8.40 11.82
C SER A 129 -8.59 9.70 11.44
N PRO A 130 -8.53 10.74 12.30
CA PRO A 130 -9.09 12.05 11.99
C PRO A 130 -8.55 12.64 10.68
N GLY A 131 -7.26 12.44 10.39
CA GLY A 131 -6.66 12.87 9.13
C GLY A 131 -7.19 12.10 7.92
N ALA A 132 -7.46 10.79 8.05
CA ALA A 132 -8.10 10.04 6.97
C ALA A 132 -9.55 10.51 6.73
N LEU A 133 -10.31 10.75 7.81
CA LEU A 133 -11.69 11.26 7.75
C LEU A 133 -11.80 12.70 7.22
N ALA A 134 -10.71 13.47 7.23
CA ALA A 134 -10.64 14.76 6.56
C ALA A 134 -10.68 14.62 5.02
N HIS A 135 -10.30 13.46 4.49
CA HIS A 135 -10.24 13.19 3.04
C HIS A 135 -11.35 12.24 2.56
N ILE A 136 -11.91 11.46 3.47
CA ILE A 136 -12.90 10.41 3.18
C ILE A 136 -14.16 10.66 4.00
N ASP A 137 -15.31 10.56 3.34
CA ASP A 137 -16.61 10.54 3.97
C ASP A 137 -17.13 9.11 3.98
N MET A 138 -16.99 8.41 5.12
CA MET A 138 -17.33 6.99 5.22
C MET A 138 -18.83 6.70 5.01
N GLU A 139 -19.69 7.73 5.07
CA GLU A 139 -21.14 7.60 4.86
C GLU A 139 -21.52 7.91 3.40
N LYS A 140 -20.81 8.82 2.73
CA LYS A 140 -21.15 9.29 1.37
C LYS A 140 -20.28 8.70 0.28
N ASP A 141 -19.02 8.41 0.57
CA ASP A 141 -18.11 7.81 -0.39
C ASP A 141 -18.37 6.30 -0.48
N PHE A 142 -18.11 5.72 -1.66
CA PHE A 142 -18.19 4.27 -1.80
C PHE A 142 -16.98 3.60 -1.11
N VAL A 143 -17.27 2.85 -0.05
CA VAL A 143 -16.30 2.11 0.75
C VAL A 143 -16.45 0.61 0.48
N LEU A 144 -15.35 -0.04 0.08
CA LEU A 144 -15.31 -1.48 -0.14
C LEU A 144 -15.43 -2.24 1.18
N PRO A 145 -16.22 -3.32 1.24
CA PRO A 145 -16.22 -4.18 2.40
C PRO A 145 -14.92 -4.99 2.46
N ARG A 146 -14.41 -5.24 3.68
CA ARG A 146 -13.20 -6.05 3.90
C ARG A 146 -13.28 -7.43 3.25
N SER A 147 -14.47 -8.03 3.24
CA SER A 147 -14.73 -9.32 2.60
C SER A 147 -14.36 -9.31 1.12
N GLU A 148 -14.54 -8.18 0.41
CA GLU A 148 -14.17 -8.07 -1.00
C GLU A 148 -12.67 -8.22 -1.22
N ILE A 149 -11.88 -7.56 -0.36
CA ILE A 149 -10.43 -7.62 -0.42
C ILE A 149 -9.94 -9.03 -0.08
N VAL A 150 -10.56 -9.67 0.92
CA VAL A 150 -10.26 -11.07 1.27
C VAL A 150 -10.57 -12.00 0.09
N ARG A 151 -11.69 -11.84 -0.60
CA ARG A 151 -12.02 -12.64 -1.80
C ARG A 151 -10.96 -12.48 -2.88
N ALA A 152 -10.54 -11.25 -3.17
CA ALA A 152 -9.49 -10.97 -4.15
C ALA A 152 -8.12 -11.54 -3.73
N MET A 153 -7.76 -11.45 -2.44
CA MET A 153 -6.53 -12.07 -1.91
C MET A 153 -6.57 -13.61 -2.04
N VAL A 154 -7.71 -14.24 -1.76
CA VAL A 154 -7.88 -15.68 -1.94
C VAL A 154 -7.78 -16.07 -3.42
N ALA A 155 -8.33 -15.25 -4.32
CA ALA A 155 -8.21 -15.46 -5.76
C ALA A 155 -6.74 -15.38 -6.21
N LEU A 156 -6.00 -14.35 -5.78
CA LEU A 156 -4.54 -14.25 -5.99
C LEU A 156 -3.77 -15.48 -5.48
N ILE A 157 -4.24 -16.10 -4.40
CA ILE A 157 -3.60 -17.28 -3.81
C ILE A 157 -3.88 -18.55 -4.62
N ARG A 158 -5.14 -18.74 -5.04
CA ARG A 158 -5.63 -20.02 -5.56
C ARG A 158 -5.72 -20.09 -7.08
N ASP A 159 -5.96 -18.97 -7.73
CA ASP A 159 -6.17 -18.90 -9.16
C ASP A 159 -4.82 -18.73 -9.88
N ALA A 160 -4.49 -19.69 -10.75
CA ALA A 160 -3.25 -19.66 -11.52
C ALA A 160 -3.25 -18.60 -12.64
N THR A 161 -4.42 -18.01 -12.97
CA THR A 161 -4.52 -16.93 -13.96
C THR A 161 -3.86 -15.62 -13.52
N TYR A 162 -3.50 -15.48 -12.25
CA TYR A 162 -2.81 -14.31 -11.69
C TYR A 162 -1.31 -14.56 -11.43
N PRO A 163 -0.45 -14.75 -12.44
CA PRO A 163 0.94 -15.17 -12.23
C PRO A 163 1.74 -14.24 -11.30
N SER A 164 2.90 -14.69 -10.83
CA SER A 164 3.82 -13.82 -10.07
C SER A 164 4.09 -12.50 -10.81
N GLY A 165 4.16 -11.40 -10.05
CA GLY A 165 4.17 -10.03 -10.57
C GLY A 165 2.80 -9.37 -10.70
N THR A 166 1.69 -10.14 -10.56
CA THR A 166 0.33 -9.59 -10.67
C THR A 166 0.05 -8.57 -9.57
N ILE A 167 -0.48 -7.41 -9.97
CA ILE A 167 -1.12 -6.43 -9.10
C ILE A 167 -2.61 -6.46 -9.41
N LEU A 168 -3.44 -6.97 -8.50
CA LEU A 168 -4.89 -7.09 -8.68
C LEU A 168 -5.60 -5.89 -8.05
N GLU A 169 -6.09 -4.99 -8.88
CA GLU A 169 -6.91 -3.87 -8.46
C GLU A 169 -8.30 -4.33 -8.02
N VAL A 170 -8.78 -3.78 -6.91
CA VAL A 170 -10.14 -3.97 -6.39
C VAL A 170 -10.77 -2.61 -6.18
N GLY A 171 -11.49 -2.14 -7.19
CA GLY A 171 -12.14 -0.82 -7.19
C GLY A 171 -13.66 -0.85 -7.06
N ASP A 172 -14.28 -2.02 -7.19
CA ASP A 172 -15.71 -2.26 -6.95
C ASP A 172 -15.97 -3.70 -6.46
N ILE A 173 -17.19 -3.97 -6.01
CA ILE A 173 -17.62 -5.32 -5.62
C ILE A 173 -17.77 -6.17 -6.90
N GLY A 174 -17.00 -7.26 -6.98
CA GLY A 174 -16.98 -8.16 -8.12
C GLY A 174 -16.24 -7.61 -9.35
N LEU A 175 -15.64 -6.42 -9.26
CA LEU A 175 -14.85 -5.84 -10.34
C LEU A 175 -13.37 -5.83 -9.94
N TRP A 176 -12.65 -6.87 -10.36
CA TRP A 176 -11.21 -6.99 -10.16
C TRP A 176 -10.51 -7.02 -11.51
N ARG A 177 -9.36 -6.35 -11.59
CA ARG A 177 -8.55 -6.33 -12.82
C ARG A 177 -7.07 -6.37 -12.50
N PRO A 178 -6.25 -7.11 -13.26
CA PRO A 178 -4.81 -6.90 -13.26
C PRO A 178 -4.48 -5.46 -13.68
N VAL A 179 -3.45 -4.89 -13.07
CA VAL A 179 -2.91 -3.59 -13.44
C VAL A 179 -1.77 -3.78 -14.45
N GLU A 180 -2.02 -3.34 -15.67
CA GLU A 180 -1.09 -3.44 -16.78
C GLU A 180 0.08 -2.47 -16.62
N ILE A 181 1.21 -2.80 -17.24
CA ILE A 181 2.40 -1.93 -17.25
C ILE A 181 2.28 -0.90 -18.38
N LEU A 182 1.78 -1.33 -19.54
CA LEU A 182 1.66 -0.53 -20.74
C LEU A 182 0.19 -0.35 -21.07
N ASN A 183 -0.19 0.88 -21.46
CA ASN A 183 -1.56 1.22 -21.86
C ASN A 183 -2.64 0.86 -20.83
N ASP A 184 -2.29 0.88 -19.54
CA ASP A 184 -3.28 0.68 -18.47
C ASP A 184 -4.31 1.82 -18.50
N SER A 185 -5.59 1.46 -18.47
CA SER A 185 -6.71 2.43 -18.49
C SER A 185 -6.82 3.27 -17.20
N GLY A 186 -6.03 2.96 -16.18
CA GLY A 186 -6.10 3.52 -14.85
C GLY A 186 -7.21 2.90 -14.00
N PRO A 187 -7.30 3.29 -12.71
CA PRO A 187 -8.20 2.63 -11.78
C PRO A 187 -9.70 2.75 -12.12
N GLN A 188 -10.41 1.63 -12.05
CA GLN A 188 -11.83 1.51 -12.38
C GLN A 188 -12.71 1.20 -11.16
N GLY A 189 -14.01 1.44 -11.27
CA GLY A 189 -14.99 1.13 -10.22
C GLY A 189 -15.34 2.31 -9.30
N ARG A 190 -16.40 2.18 -8.52
CA ARG A 190 -16.94 3.27 -7.69
C ARG A 190 -15.94 3.82 -6.67
N SER A 191 -15.01 2.99 -6.18
CA SER A 191 -14.01 3.42 -5.19
C SER A 191 -12.93 4.34 -5.77
N THR A 192 -12.87 4.49 -7.10
CA THR A 192 -11.91 5.35 -7.78
C THR A 192 -12.50 6.71 -8.14
N LEU A 193 -13.81 6.92 -7.95
CA LEU A 193 -14.49 8.16 -8.29
C LEU A 193 -13.98 9.36 -7.45
N PRO A 194 -14.02 10.58 -7.99
CA PRO A 194 -13.65 11.78 -7.24
C PRO A 194 -14.51 11.93 -5.97
N ARG A 195 -13.85 12.16 -4.83
CA ARG A 195 -14.49 12.39 -3.53
C ARG A 195 -14.60 13.88 -3.24
N GLN A 196 -15.70 14.32 -2.64
CA GLN A 196 -15.92 15.74 -2.34
C GLN A 196 -14.90 16.28 -1.32
N LYS A 197 -14.63 15.52 -0.26
CA LYS A 197 -13.61 15.90 0.74
C LYS A 197 -12.20 15.93 0.15
N ALA A 198 -11.88 15.03 -0.78
CA ALA A 198 -10.60 15.04 -1.47
C ALA A 198 -10.39 16.28 -2.36
N LYS A 199 -11.46 16.84 -2.96
CA LYS A 199 -11.37 18.10 -3.70
C LYS A 199 -11.04 19.28 -2.78
N LYS A 200 -11.63 19.32 -1.59
CA LYS A 200 -11.31 20.33 -0.58
C LYS A 200 -9.92 20.14 0.02
N ALA A 201 -9.42 18.91 0.06
CA ALA A 201 -8.10 18.62 0.60
C ALA A 201 -6.95 19.27 -0.17
N ILE A 202 -7.15 19.69 -1.44
CA ILE A 202 -6.14 20.50 -2.14
C ILE A 202 -5.93 21.86 -1.49
N GLN A 203 -6.95 22.41 -0.82
CA GLN A 203 -6.86 23.68 -0.08
C GLN A 203 -5.87 23.58 1.08
N LEU A 204 -5.63 22.37 1.62
CA LEU A 204 -4.58 22.14 2.62
C LEU A 204 -3.19 22.33 2.01
N VAL A 205 -2.99 21.81 0.79
CA VAL A 205 -1.74 21.99 0.05
C VAL A 205 -1.53 23.47 -0.28
N GLU A 206 -2.56 24.15 -0.77
CA GLU A 206 -2.51 25.60 -1.04
C GLU A 206 -2.18 26.42 0.21
N ALA A 207 -2.74 26.05 1.37
CA ALA A 207 -2.43 26.70 2.63
C ALA A 207 -0.96 26.51 3.05
N HIS A 208 -0.44 25.29 2.96
CA HIS A 208 0.99 25.01 3.23
C HIS A 208 1.91 25.79 2.28
N LEU A 209 1.62 25.79 0.98
CA LEU A 209 2.40 26.54 0.00
C LEU A 209 2.38 28.05 0.28
N LYS A 210 1.25 28.58 0.76
CA LYS A 210 1.14 29.99 1.15
C LYS A 210 1.96 30.30 2.39
N GLU A 211 1.91 29.46 3.42
CA GLU A 211 2.73 29.62 4.64
C GLU A 211 4.23 29.62 4.31
N ASP A 212 4.67 28.70 3.45
CA ASP A 212 6.05 28.62 2.97
C ASP A 212 6.45 29.88 2.19
N ALA A 213 5.60 30.37 1.30
CA ALA A 213 5.85 31.59 0.52
C ALA A 213 5.98 32.84 1.40
N GLU A 214 5.29 32.88 2.53
CA GLU A 214 5.34 33.98 3.51
C GLU A 214 6.51 33.84 4.51
N GLY A 215 7.36 32.81 4.38
CA GLY A 215 8.44 32.51 5.32
C GLY A 215 7.93 32.10 6.71
N ARG A 216 6.64 31.76 6.81
CA ARG A 216 5.97 31.24 8.02
C ARG A 216 5.89 29.72 8.02
N GLY A 217 6.38 29.09 6.95
CA GLY A 217 6.69 27.66 6.92
C GLY A 217 7.50 27.25 8.14
N ARG A 218 7.43 25.97 8.48
CA ARG A 218 7.97 25.45 9.74
C ARG A 218 9.46 25.78 9.85
N PRO A 219 9.95 26.09 11.07
CA PRO A 219 11.32 26.53 11.26
C PRO A 219 12.27 25.44 10.76
N GLY A 220 12.97 25.73 9.65
CA GLY A 220 14.10 24.94 9.21
C GLY A 220 15.17 24.84 10.32
N PRO A 221 16.13 23.92 10.21
CA PRO A 221 17.20 23.81 11.19
C PRO A 221 17.81 25.20 11.42
N ALA A 222 17.97 25.58 12.69
CA ALA A 222 18.70 26.79 13.05
C ALA A 222 19.99 26.81 12.25
N LYS A 223 20.24 27.92 11.54
CA LYS A 223 21.45 28.10 10.72
C LYS A 223 22.66 27.61 11.52
N LEU A 224 23.34 26.59 10.99
CA LEU A 224 24.63 26.12 11.50
C LEU A 224 25.64 27.27 11.46
#